data_AF-A0A180ETD7-F1
#
_entry.id   AF-A0A180ETD7-F1
#
_cell.length_a   1.000
_cell.length_b   1.000
_cell.length_c   1.000
_cell.angle_alpha   90.00
_cell.angle_beta   90.00
_cell.angle_gamma   90.00
#
_symmetry.space_group_name_H-M   'P 1'
#
loop_
_entity.id
_entity.type
_entity.pdbx_description
1 polymer ?
#
loop_
_entity_poly.entity_id
_entity_poly.type
_entity_poly.pdbx_seq_one_letter_code
_entity_poly.pdbx_strand_id
1 'polypeptide(L)'
;MDTIFTNASIEHCNLGKCIITGCKFDSTEFRHTNFVDLQFSNCTLSRVKIDWCHFRKVVFINTIFKNVVFRITEAKKIIFTKCKMDQLTYNFLIACKAKLTDVEIIK
;
A
#
# COMPACT_ATOMS: atom_id res chain seq x y z
N MET A 1 13.59 -5.13 13.75
CA MET A 1 12.50 -4.87 14.72
C MET A 1 11.28 -4.59 13.87
N ASP A 2 10.27 -5.45 13.93
CA ASP A 2 9.06 -5.29 13.11
C ASP A 2 8.21 -4.20 13.76
N THR A 3 8.16 -3.01 13.15
CA THR A 3 7.38 -1.90 13.68
C THR A 3 5.90 -2.13 13.38
N ILE A 4 5.06 -2.08 14.41
CA ILE A 4 3.61 -2.26 14.31
C ILE A 4 2.93 -0.91 14.54
N PHE A 5 2.21 -0.44 13.53
CA PHE A 5 1.32 0.72 13.61
C PHE A 5 -0.11 0.20 13.72
N THR A 6 -0.77 0.45 14.86
CA THR A 6 -2.16 0.03 15.08
C THR A 6 -3.01 1.24 15.39
N ASN A 7 -4.15 1.39 14.70
CA ASN A 7 -5.05 2.55 14.85
C ASN A 7 -4.34 3.91 14.67
N ALA A 8 -3.24 3.93 13.91
CA ALA A 8 -2.47 5.14 13.69
C ALA A 8 -3.13 6.00 12.60
N SER A 9 -2.98 7.31 12.71
CA SER A 9 -3.25 8.23 11.61
C SER A 9 -1.94 8.87 11.14
N ILE A 10 -1.64 8.72 9.85
CA ILE A 10 -0.45 9.28 9.19
C ILE A 10 -0.95 10.30 8.18
N GLU A 11 -0.91 11.57 8.57
CA GLU A 11 -1.51 12.66 7.81
C GLU A 11 -0.46 13.68 7.38
N HIS A 12 -0.61 14.24 6.19
CA HIS A 12 0.23 15.33 5.67
C HIS A 12 1.74 15.03 5.68
N CYS A 13 2.10 13.74 5.58
CA CYS A 13 3.48 13.28 5.62
C CYS A 13 4.08 13.19 4.22
N ASN A 14 5.42 13.25 4.15
CA ASN A 14 6.17 12.90 2.95
C ASN A 14 7.01 11.65 3.22
N LEU A 15 6.59 10.52 2.66
CA LEU A 15 7.27 9.23 2.74
C LEU A 15 8.00 8.90 1.43
N GLY A 16 8.12 9.87 0.52
CA GLY A 16 8.77 9.66 -0.76
C GLY A 16 10.23 9.25 -0.60
N LYS A 17 10.70 8.35 -1.48
CA LYS A 17 12.06 7.78 -1.48
C LYS A 17 12.43 6.95 -0.24
N CYS A 18 11.51 6.73 0.70
CA CYS A 18 11.76 5.81 1.81
C CYS A 18 11.76 4.35 1.34
N ILE A 19 12.32 3.48 2.17
CA ILE A 19 12.17 2.03 2.08
C ILE A 19 11.59 1.58 3.41
N ILE A 20 10.39 1.00 3.38
CA ILE A 20 9.68 0.52 4.56
C ILE A 20 9.71 -1.00 4.53
N THR A 21 10.39 -1.62 5.49
CA THR A 21 10.58 -3.07 5.53
C THR A 21 10.06 -3.70 6.81
N GLY A 22 9.43 -4.87 6.72
CA GLY A 22 9.00 -5.66 7.88
C GLY A 22 7.89 -5.02 8.74
N CYS A 23 7.30 -3.92 8.29
CA CYS A 23 6.33 -3.18 9.08
C CYS A 23 4.92 -3.76 8.94
N LYS A 24 4.15 -3.66 10.03
CA LYS A 24 2.72 -3.99 10.05
C LYS A 24 1.90 -2.73 10.26
N PHE A 25 0.94 -2.51 9.39
CA PHE A 25 -0.08 -1.46 9.51
C PHE A 25 -1.41 -2.15 9.71
N ASP A 26 -2.04 -1.93 10.86
CA ASP A 26 -3.34 -2.49 11.17
C ASP A 26 -4.32 -1.39 11.55
N SER A 27 -5.45 -1.34 10.85
CA SER A 27 -6.50 -0.34 11.07
C SER A 27 -5.95 1.09 11.03
N THR A 28 -4.96 1.32 10.17
CA THR A 28 -4.23 2.59 10.02
C THR A 28 -4.82 3.41 8.88
N GLU A 29 -4.79 4.72 9.02
CA GLU A 29 -5.22 5.66 7.98
C GLU A 29 -4.03 6.46 7.46
N PHE A 30 -3.88 6.53 6.14
CA PHE A 30 -2.98 7.45 5.47
C PHE A 30 -3.82 8.52 4.78
N ARG A 31 -3.56 9.80 5.11
CA ARG A 31 -4.27 10.92 4.50
C ARG A 31 -3.31 12.00 4.01
N HIS A 32 -3.57 12.58 2.84
CA HIS A 32 -2.77 13.67 2.27
C HIS A 32 -1.25 13.39 2.26
N THR A 33 -0.88 12.11 2.11
CA THR A 33 0.51 11.65 2.24
C THR A 33 1.12 11.37 0.87
N ASN A 34 2.38 11.75 0.72
CA ASN A 34 3.13 11.55 -0.52
C ASN A 34 3.95 10.25 -0.48
N PHE A 35 3.78 9.40 -1.48
CA PHE A 35 4.47 8.12 -1.62
C PHE A 35 5.37 8.06 -2.88
N VAL A 36 5.80 9.18 -3.44
CA VAL A 36 6.63 9.21 -4.67
C VAL A 36 7.95 8.45 -4.49
N ASP A 37 8.25 7.53 -5.42
CA ASP A 37 9.48 6.71 -5.42
C ASP A 37 9.67 5.89 -4.13
N LEU A 38 8.58 5.49 -3.47
CA LEU A 38 8.60 4.68 -2.24
C LEU A 38 8.62 3.18 -2.51
N GLN A 39 9.30 2.43 -1.64
CA GLN A 39 9.25 0.97 -1.61
C GLN A 39 8.72 0.44 -0.27
N PHE A 40 7.79 -0.51 -0.33
CA PHE A 40 7.44 -1.38 0.79
C PHE A 40 7.94 -2.81 0.53
N SER A 41 8.52 -3.47 1.53
CA SER A 41 8.99 -4.85 1.40
C SER A 41 8.71 -5.68 2.64
N ASN A 42 8.18 -6.89 2.46
CA ASN A 42 7.88 -7.80 3.56
C ASN A 42 6.92 -7.18 4.61
N CYS A 43 5.98 -6.34 4.16
CA CYS A 43 5.05 -5.64 5.04
C CYS A 43 3.68 -6.32 5.07
N THR A 44 2.86 -5.96 6.06
CA THR A 44 1.44 -6.32 6.10
C THR A 44 0.59 -5.07 6.31
N LEU A 45 -0.36 -4.84 5.41
CA LEU A 45 -1.38 -3.79 5.50
C LEU A 45 -2.72 -4.47 5.71
N SER A 46 -3.34 -4.26 6.86
CA SER A 46 -4.64 -4.82 7.23
C SER A 46 -5.60 -3.72 7.65
N ARG A 47 -6.82 -3.71 7.08
CA ARG A 47 -7.86 -2.69 7.36
C ARG A 47 -7.35 -1.26 7.18
N VAL A 48 -6.47 -1.04 6.20
CA VAL A 48 -5.84 0.26 5.96
C VAL A 48 -6.72 1.10 5.03
N LYS A 49 -6.88 2.39 5.36
CA LYS A 49 -7.50 3.37 4.46
C LYS A 49 -6.44 4.32 3.92
N ILE A 50 -6.53 4.61 2.63
CA ILE A 50 -5.60 5.47 1.91
C ILE A 50 -6.43 6.51 1.18
N ASP A 51 -6.48 7.72 1.73
CA ASP A 51 -7.37 8.78 1.28
C ASP A 51 -6.54 10.00 0.83
N TRP A 52 -6.87 10.58 -0.33
CA TRP A 52 -6.23 11.81 -0.82
C TRP A 52 -4.69 11.74 -0.92
N CYS A 53 -4.17 10.55 -1.18
CA CYS A 53 -2.73 10.30 -1.25
C CYS A 53 -2.22 10.31 -2.70
N HIS A 54 -0.91 10.47 -2.85
CA HIS A 54 -0.24 10.49 -4.16
C HIS A 54 0.72 9.31 -4.30
N PHE A 55 0.43 8.40 -5.23
CA PHE A 55 1.28 7.26 -5.57
C PHE A 55 1.89 7.47 -6.96
N ARG A 56 3.21 7.61 -7.00
CA ARG A 56 3.96 7.66 -8.24
C ARG A 56 5.21 6.81 -8.11
N LYS A 57 5.38 5.85 -9.03
CA LYS A 57 6.55 4.94 -9.05
C LYS A 57 6.73 4.20 -7.71
N VAL A 58 5.63 3.69 -7.16
CA VAL A 58 5.64 2.96 -5.89
C VAL A 58 5.80 1.47 -6.15
N VAL A 59 6.65 0.82 -5.36
CA VAL A 59 6.92 -0.62 -5.48
C VAL A 59 6.56 -1.33 -4.18
N PHE A 60 5.78 -2.39 -4.30
CA PHE A 60 5.47 -3.31 -3.20
C PHE A 60 6.05 -4.69 -3.51
N ILE A 61 6.84 -5.23 -2.59
CA ILE A 61 7.50 -6.53 -2.73
C ILE A 61 7.12 -7.42 -1.56
N ASN A 62 6.66 -8.64 -1.83
CA ASN A 62 6.33 -9.64 -0.81
C ASN A 62 5.46 -9.06 0.32
N THR A 63 4.47 -8.25 -0.04
CA THR A 63 3.63 -7.50 0.91
C THR A 63 2.20 -8.04 0.87
N ILE A 64 1.57 -8.11 2.04
CA ILE A 64 0.21 -8.62 2.21
C ILE A 64 -0.77 -7.44 2.37
N PHE A 65 -1.85 -7.44 1.61
CA PHE A 65 -2.93 -6.47 1.68
C PHE A 65 -4.23 -7.18 2.05
N LYS A 66 -4.88 -6.74 3.13
CA LYS A 66 -6.16 -7.25 3.61
C LYS A 66 -7.08 -6.10 3.96
N ASN A 67 -8.25 -6.04 3.36
CA ASN A 67 -9.25 -4.99 3.50
C ASN A 67 -8.63 -3.59 3.33
N VAL A 68 -7.87 -3.38 2.25
CA VAL A 68 -7.24 -2.09 1.96
C VAL A 68 -8.13 -1.30 1.00
N VAL A 69 -8.46 -0.07 1.39
CA VAL A 69 -9.34 0.79 0.61
C VAL A 69 -8.58 2.04 0.19
N PHE A 70 -8.64 2.35 -1.11
CA PHE A 70 -8.07 3.54 -1.69
C PHE A 70 -9.20 4.49 -2.11
N ARG A 71 -9.19 5.73 -1.64
CA ARG A 71 -10.19 6.75 -2.00
C ARG A 71 -9.50 8.01 -2.50
N ILE A 72 -10.05 8.57 -3.58
CA ILE A 72 -9.62 9.87 -4.14
C ILE A 72 -8.09 9.95 -4.20
N THR A 73 -7.47 8.95 -4.82
CA THR A 73 -6.02 8.75 -4.80
C THR A 73 -5.51 8.72 -6.24
N GLU A 74 -4.47 9.49 -6.51
CA GLU A 74 -3.76 9.38 -7.79
C GLU A 74 -2.76 8.22 -7.73
N ALA A 75 -2.93 7.26 -8.63
CA ALA A 75 -2.10 6.08 -8.73
C ALA A 75 -1.46 6.00 -10.12
N LYS A 76 -0.14 6.21 -10.21
CA LYS A 76 0.63 6.13 -11.47
C LYS A 76 1.89 5.28 -11.30
N LYS A 77 2.10 4.34 -12.21
CA LYS A 77 3.29 3.46 -12.22
C LYS A 77 3.49 2.71 -10.90
N ILE A 78 2.45 2.05 -10.41
CA ILE A 78 2.54 1.22 -9.20
C ILE A 78 2.86 -0.22 -9.62
N ILE A 79 3.79 -0.85 -8.91
CA ILE A 79 4.24 -2.21 -9.17
C ILE A 79 4.06 -3.05 -7.90
N PHE A 80 3.47 -4.22 -8.05
CA PHE A 80 3.34 -5.24 -7.01
C PHE A 80 4.04 -6.51 -7.47
N THR A 81 4.94 -7.04 -6.65
CA THR A 81 5.69 -8.27 -6.94
C THR A 81 5.59 -9.23 -5.78
N LYS A 82 5.18 -10.48 -6.04
CA LYS A 82 5.04 -11.54 -5.01
C LYS A 82 4.10 -11.15 -3.86
N CYS A 83 3.13 -10.27 -4.12
CA CYS A 83 2.24 -9.75 -3.11
C CYS A 83 1.01 -10.64 -2.96
N LYS A 84 0.37 -10.58 -1.78
CA LYS A 84 -0.91 -11.24 -1.52
C LYS A 84 -1.98 -10.19 -1.27
N MET A 85 -3.16 -10.32 -1.84
CA MET A 85 -4.23 -9.33 -1.66
C MET A 85 -5.63 -9.91 -1.78
N ASP A 86 -6.62 -9.33 -1.09
CA ASP A 86 -8.02 -9.71 -1.29
C ASP A 86 -8.55 -9.24 -2.66
N GLN A 87 -9.71 -9.79 -3.04
CA GLN A 87 -10.37 -9.50 -4.31
C GLN A 87 -10.72 -8.00 -4.47
N LEU A 88 -11.09 -7.31 -3.38
CA LEU A 88 -11.44 -5.89 -3.40
C LEU A 88 -10.24 -5.03 -3.80
N THR A 89 -9.11 -5.27 -3.13
CA THR A 89 -7.83 -4.59 -3.36
C THR A 89 -7.34 -4.88 -4.78
N TYR A 90 -7.39 -6.15 -5.21
CA TYR A 90 -6.99 -6.56 -6.56
C TYR A 90 -7.77 -5.82 -7.65
N ASN A 91 -9.10 -5.76 -7.52
CA ASN A 91 -9.97 -5.09 -8.49
C ASN A 91 -9.64 -3.61 -8.64
N PHE A 92 -9.39 -2.91 -7.53
CA PHE A 92 -8.98 -1.50 -7.55
C PHE A 92 -7.65 -1.31 -8.29
N LEU A 93 -6.65 -2.15 -8.01
CA LEU A 93 -5.33 -2.03 -8.60
C LEU A 93 -5.32 -2.28 -10.11
N ILE A 94 -6.13 -3.22 -10.60
CA ILE A 94 -6.34 -3.40 -12.05
C ILE A 94 -6.97 -2.16 -12.67
N ALA A 95 -8.00 -1.59 -12.04
CA ALA A 95 -8.66 -0.38 -12.56
C ALA A 95 -7.67 0.80 -12.69
N CYS A 96 -6.70 0.89 -11.78
CA CYS A 96 -5.62 1.88 -11.82
C CYS A 96 -4.44 1.51 -12.74
N LYS A 97 -4.53 0.42 -13.51
CA LYS A 97 -3.48 -0.08 -14.41
C LYS A 97 -2.15 -0.36 -13.68
N ALA A 98 -2.22 -0.83 -12.43
CA ALA A 98 -1.02 -1.26 -11.71
C ALA A 98 -0.38 -2.48 -12.38
N LYS A 99 0.95 -2.59 -12.31
CA LYS A 99 1.66 -3.79 -12.74
C LYS A 99 1.63 -4.82 -11.61
N LEU A 100 1.00 -5.96 -11.87
CA LEU A 100 0.90 -7.07 -10.93
C LEU A 100 1.76 -8.23 -11.46
N THR A 101 2.71 -8.70 -10.67
CA THR A 101 3.61 -9.80 -11.02
C THR A 101 3.68 -10.79 -9.87
N ASP A 102 3.40 -12.06 -10.12
CA ASP A 102 3.35 -13.13 -9.11
C ASP A 102 2.43 -12.80 -7.92
N VAL A 103 1.27 -12.18 -8.19
CA VAL A 103 0.31 -11.82 -7.14
C VAL A 103 -0.62 -12.98 -6.83
N GLU A 104 -0.84 -13.25 -5.54
CA GLU A 104 -1.79 -14.23 -5.04
C GLU A 104 -3.05 -13.54 -4.50
N ILE A 105 -4.23 -13.98 -4.94
CA ILE A 105 -5.50 -13.49 -4.39
C ILE A 105 -5.88 -14.36 -3.18
N ILE A 106 -6.06 -13.72 -2.02
CA ILE A 106 -6.46 -14.39 -0.78
C ILE A 106 -7.97 -14.27 -0.57
N LYS A 107 -8.56 -15.33 0.01
CA LYS A 107 -9.99 -15.42 0.33
C LYS A 107 -10.35 -14.60 1.56
#